data_AF-P0DN04-F1
#
_entry.id   AF-P0DN04-F1
#
_cell.length_a   1.000
_cell.length_b   1.000
_cell.length_c   1.000
_cell.angle_alpha   90.00
_cell.angle_beta   90.00
_cell.angle_gamma   90.00
#
_symmetry.space_group_name_H-M   'P 1'
#
loop_
_entity.id
_entity.type
_entity.pdbx_description
1 polymer ?
#
loop_
_entity_poly.entity_id
_entity_poly.type
_entity_poly.pdbx_seq_one_letter_code
_entity_poly.pdbx_strand_id
1 'polypeptide(L)'
;MSRIAILLFVAFLLVAGISAKSTAHFKKNVLADLFKERRFNAKRDPAGSTCVNIDVDSFCDGMAERGACNIIPQMATNCAKACNSC
;
A
#
# COMPACT_ATOMS: atom_id res chain seq x y z
N MET A 1 47.30 -19.31 -11.42
CA MET A 1 46.27 -19.11 -10.38
C MET A 1 45.10 -20.06 -10.68
N SER A 2 44.75 -20.96 -9.76
CA SER A 2 43.83 -22.07 -10.02
C SER A 2 42.40 -21.58 -10.26
N ARG A 3 41.74 -22.05 -11.33
CA ARG A 3 40.33 -21.69 -11.66
C ARG A 3 39.38 -21.93 -10.49
N ILE A 4 39.69 -22.90 -9.63
CA ILE A 4 38.94 -23.25 -8.42
C ILE A 4 38.92 -22.08 -7.42
N ALA A 5 40.05 -21.37 -7.25
CA ALA A 5 40.13 -20.25 -6.30
C ALA A 5 39.25 -19.08 -6.73
N ILE A 6 39.15 -18.83 -8.04
CA ILE A 6 38.29 -17.78 -8.60
C ILE A 6 36.81 -18.10 -8.33
N LEU A 7 36.39 -19.35 -8.57
CA LEU A 7 35.02 -19.79 -8.31
C LEU A 7 34.64 -19.67 -6.83
N LEU A 8 35.55 -20.05 -5.91
CA LEU A 8 35.33 -19.90 -4.48
C LEU A 8 35.24 -18.43 -4.05
N PHE A 9 36.06 -17.56 -4.63
CA PHE A 9 36.02 -16.13 -4.33
C PHE A 9 34.72 -15.47 -4.82
N VAL A 10 34.26 -15.82 -6.02
CA VAL A 10 32.97 -15.33 -6.55
C VAL A 10 31.80 -15.84 -5.71
N ALA A 11 31.81 -17.11 -5.31
CA ALA A 11 30.80 -17.66 -4.40
C ALA A 11 30.78 -16.91 -3.05
N PHE A 12 31.95 -16.61 -2.50
CA PHE A 12 32.07 -15.86 -1.25
C PHE A 12 31.52 -14.44 -1.37
N LEU A 13 31.82 -13.74 -2.48
CA LEU A 13 31.27 -12.41 -2.76
C LEU A 13 29.75 -12.42 -2.96
N LEU A 14 29.19 -13.47 -3.56
CA LEU A 14 27.74 -13.62 -3.68
C LEU A 14 27.07 -13.80 -2.32
N VAL A 15 27.62 -14.68 -1.46
CA VAL A 15 27.06 -14.91 -0.12
C VAL A 15 27.18 -13.66 0.76
N ALA A 16 28.33 -12.98 0.73
CA ALA A 16 28.53 -11.75 1.48
C ALA A 16 27.72 -10.56 0.91
N GLY A 17 27.52 -10.50 -0.40
CA GLY A 17 26.75 -9.44 -1.06
C GLY A 17 25.25 -9.51 -0.78
N ILE A 18 24.69 -10.71 -0.59
CA ILE A 18 23.25 -10.90 -0.32
C ILE A 18 22.87 -10.36 1.07
N SER A 19 23.77 -10.41 2.06
CA SER A 19 23.44 -10.01 3.44
C SER A 19 23.30 -8.49 3.63
N ALA A 20 23.94 -7.67 2.78
CA ALA A 20 23.97 -6.22 2.97
C ALA A 20 22.73 -5.46 2.43
N LYS A 21 21.96 -6.04 1.50
CA LYS A 21 20.92 -5.28 0.76
C LYS A 21 19.49 -5.43 1.28
N SER A 22 19.22 -6.38 2.17
CA SER A 22 17.83 -6.73 2.53
C SER A 22 17.20 -5.84 3.61
N THR A 23 17.98 -5.27 4.54
CA THR A 23 17.41 -4.52 5.68
C THR A 23 17.12 -3.04 5.38
N ALA A 24 17.65 -2.48 4.29
CA ALA A 24 17.50 -1.06 3.96
C ALA A 24 16.08 -0.68 3.47
N HIS A 25 15.31 -1.64 2.94
CA HIS A 25 13.97 -1.38 2.41
C HIS A 25 12.84 -1.51 3.45
N PHE A 26 13.08 -2.12 4.61
CA PHE A 26 11.98 -2.43 5.53
C PHE A 26 11.50 -1.22 6.36
N LYS A 27 12.34 -0.21 6.62
CA LYS A 27 12.07 0.71 7.75
C LYS A 27 11.55 2.11 7.46
N LYS A 28 11.54 2.60 6.21
CA LYS A 28 11.17 4.00 5.96
C LYS A 28 9.66 4.25 5.87
N ASN A 29 8.88 3.26 5.47
CA ASN A 29 7.48 3.51 5.08
C ASN A 29 6.44 2.88 6.01
N VAL A 30 6.82 2.01 6.95
CA VAL A 30 5.84 1.34 7.84
C VAL A 30 5.01 2.34 8.65
N LEU A 31 5.64 3.40 9.16
CA LEU A 31 4.93 4.41 9.95
C LEU A 31 3.99 5.26 9.08
N ALA A 32 4.42 5.61 7.87
CA ALA A 32 3.60 6.36 6.92
C ALA A 32 2.37 5.55 6.47
N ASP A 33 2.57 4.24 6.25
CA ASP A 33 1.51 3.30 5.90
C ASP A 33 0.49 3.16 7.05
N LEU A 34 0.97 2.94 8.28
CA LEU A 34 0.13 2.89 9.49
C LEU A 34 -0.65 4.19 9.72
N PHE A 35 -0.03 5.35 9.52
CA PHE A 35 -0.74 6.64 9.66
C PHE A 35 -1.77 6.84 8.56
N LYS A 36 -1.51 6.36 7.34
CA LYS A 36 -2.47 6.38 6.23
C LYS A 36 -3.66 5.47 6.55
N GLU A 37 -3.43 4.25 7.03
CA GLU A 37 -4.48 3.33 7.48
C GLU A 37 -5.27 3.91 8.67
N ARG A 38 -4.61 4.51 9.66
CA ARG A 38 -5.29 5.11 10.82
C ARG A 38 -6.15 6.30 10.43
N ARG A 39 -5.65 7.20 9.56
CA ARG A 39 -6.41 8.36 9.07
C ARG A 39 -7.61 7.91 8.24
N PHE A 40 -7.43 6.86 7.45
CA PHE A 40 -8.47 6.27 6.65
C PHE A 40 -9.55 5.58 7.49
N ASN A 41 -9.17 4.75 8.47
CA ASN A 41 -10.10 4.15 9.43
C ASN A 41 -10.81 5.21 10.31
N ALA A 42 -10.18 6.34 10.59
CA ALA A 42 -10.83 7.46 11.30
C ALA A 42 -11.86 8.21 10.45
N LYS A 43 -11.75 8.14 9.11
CA LYS A 43 -12.79 8.60 8.18
C LYS A 43 -13.99 7.66 8.11
N ARG A 44 -13.89 6.45 8.67
CA ARG A 44 -15.02 5.53 8.83
C ARG A 44 -15.96 6.15 9.87
N ASP A 45 -17.06 6.68 9.36
CA ASP A 45 -18.00 7.61 9.98
C ASP A 45 -18.36 7.43 11.46
N PRO A 46 -18.67 8.54 12.17
CA PRO A 46 -19.36 8.47 13.44
C PRO A 46 -20.74 7.82 13.25
N ALA A 47 -21.09 6.87 14.10
CA ALA A 47 -22.36 6.15 14.08
C ALA A 47 -23.54 7.11 13.91
N GLY A 48 -24.12 7.18 12.71
CA GLY A 48 -25.26 8.04 12.39
C GLY A 48 -25.14 8.93 11.15
N SER A 49 -24.03 8.92 10.39
CA SER A 49 -24.08 9.54 9.05
C SER A 49 -24.93 8.65 8.12
N THR A 50 -25.87 9.26 7.39
CA THR A 50 -26.61 8.59 6.29
C THR A 50 -25.73 8.37 5.06
N CYS A 51 -24.46 8.76 5.15
CA CYS A 51 -23.48 8.65 4.10
C CYS A 51 -22.80 7.29 4.16
N VAL A 52 -23.34 6.32 3.44
CA VAL A 52 -22.79 4.98 3.34
C VAL A 52 -22.39 4.67 1.91
N ASN A 53 -21.38 3.81 1.75
CA ASN A 53 -21.14 3.16 0.48
C ASN A 53 -22.20 2.06 0.29
N ILE A 54 -22.74 1.93 -0.93
CA ILE A 54 -23.58 0.79 -1.34
C ILE A 54 -22.68 -0.44 -1.52
N ASP A 55 -21.51 -0.24 -2.13
CA ASP A 55 -20.47 -1.26 -2.28
C ASP A 55 -19.63 -1.39 -1.01
N VAL A 56 -18.84 -2.46 -0.92
CA VAL A 56 -17.97 -2.74 0.23
C VAL A 56 -16.96 -1.61 0.41
N ASP A 57 -16.80 -1.12 1.65
CA ASP A 57 -15.85 -0.04 2.01
C ASP A 57 -14.47 -0.25 1.36
N SER A 58 -13.86 -1.42 1.54
CA SER A 58 -12.52 -1.71 0.99
C SER A 58 -12.42 -1.58 -0.53
N PHE A 59 -13.49 -1.90 -1.26
CA PHE A 59 -13.56 -1.70 -2.70
C PHE A 59 -13.65 -0.22 -3.05
N CYS A 60 -14.61 0.49 -2.43
CA CYS A 60 -14.84 1.91 -2.65
C CYS A 60 -13.61 2.75 -2.35
N ASP A 61 -12.94 2.41 -1.26
CA ASP A 61 -11.76 3.07 -0.79
C ASP A 61 -10.55 2.84 -1.70
N GLY A 62 -10.33 1.60 -2.15
CA GLY A 62 -9.27 1.29 -3.11
C GLY A 62 -9.49 1.96 -4.46
N MET A 63 -10.75 2.10 -4.88
CA MET A 63 -11.11 2.81 -6.11
C MET A 63 -10.99 4.33 -5.95
N ALA A 64 -11.40 4.89 -4.81
CA ALA A 64 -11.23 6.31 -4.49
C ALA A 64 -9.75 6.71 -4.44
N GLU A 65 -8.89 5.87 -3.85
CA GLU A 65 -7.44 6.08 -3.84
C GLU A 65 -6.83 6.13 -5.25
N ARG A 66 -7.38 5.36 -6.19
CA ARG A 66 -6.96 5.37 -7.61
C ARG A 66 -7.53 6.54 -8.40
N GLY A 67 -8.28 7.45 -7.76
CA GLY A 67 -8.93 8.59 -8.41
C GLY A 67 -10.18 8.23 -9.21
N ALA A 68 -10.76 7.03 -8.99
CA ALA A 68 -11.92 6.57 -9.75
C ALA A 68 -13.16 7.45 -9.56
N CYS A 69 -13.27 8.18 -8.45
CA CYS A 69 -14.36 9.12 -8.20
C CYS A 69 -14.53 10.18 -9.31
N ASN A 70 -13.44 10.57 -9.99
CA ASN A 70 -13.45 11.56 -11.07
C ASN A 70 -13.49 10.94 -12.47
N ILE A 71 -13.30 9.61 -12.57
CA ILE A 71 -13.15 8.89 -13.84
C ILE A 71 -14.39 8.05 -14.13
N ILE A 72 -14.97 7.46 -13.08
CA ILE A 72 -16.09 6.53 -13.17
C ILE A 72 -17.31 7.19 -12.51
N PRO A 73 -18.31 7.65 -13.29
CA PRO A 73 -19.49 8.33 -12.74
C PRO A 73 -20.24 7.50 -11.69
N GLN A 74 -20.26 6.17 -11.85
CA GLN A 74 -20.92 5.25 -10.94
C GLN A 74 -20.28 5.21 -9.54
N MET A 75 -19.00 5.58 -9.42
CA MET A 75 -18.33 5.63 -8.11
C MET A 75 -18.97 6.65 -7.18
N ALA A 76 -19.41 7.80 -7.68
CA ALA A 76 -20.05 8.82 -6.84
C ALA A 76 -21.39 8.33 -6.26
N THR A 77 -22.07 7.42 -6.94
CA THR A 77 -23.32 6.81 -6.47
C THR A 77 -23.07 5.63 -5.53
N ASN A 78 -22.23 4.69 -5.94
CA ASN A 78 -22.00 3.46 -5.20
C ASN A 78 -21.09 3.64 -4.00
N CYS A 79 -20.15 4.58 -4.10
CA CYS A 79 -19.08 4.80 -3.15
C CYS A 79 -19.15 6.23 -2.61
N ALA A 80 -20.36 6.71 -2.28
CA ALA A 80 -20.60 8.10 -1.96
C ALA A 80 -19.80 8.60 -0.75
N LYS A 81 -19.65 7.74 0.24
CA LYS A 81 -18.79 7.98 1.41
C LYS A 81 -17.32 8.06 1.04
N ALA A 82 -16.80 7.11 0.25
CA ALA A 82 -15.40 7.12 -0.16
C ALA A 82 -15.07 8.32 -1.07
N CYS A 83 -16.00 8.71 -1.95
CA CYS A 83 -15.88 9.85 -2.84
C CYS A 83 -16.24 11.20 -2.21
N ASN A 84 -16.79 11.24 -1.00
CA ASN A 84 -17.35 12.46 -0.36
C ASN A 84 -18.38 13.17 -1.27
N SER A 85 -19.26 12.38 -1.89
CA SER A 85 -20.39 12.88 -2.69
C SER A 85 -21.73 12.83 -1.95
N CYS A 86 -21.68 12.48 -0.66
CA CYS A 86 -22.61 13.01 0.32
C CYS A 86 -22.27 14.50 0.57
#